data_AF-D9CIB8-F1
#
_entry.id   AF-D9CIB8-F1
#
_cell.length_a   1.000
_cell.length_b   1.000
_cell.length_c   1.000
_cell.angle_alpha   90.00
_cell.angle_beta   90.00
_cell.angle_gamma   90.00
#
_symmetry.space_group_name_H-M   'P 1'
#
loop_
_entity.id
_entity.type
_entity.pdbx_description
1 polymer ?
#
loop_
_entity_poly.entity_id
_entity_poly.type
_entity_poly.pdbx_seq_one_letter_code
_entity_poly.pdbx_strand_id
1 'polypeptide(L)' 'MGGHGALTLFLKNPGKYKSVSAFAPIANPSNCDWGKKAFSGYFGEDQKEKWAEHDATELIKKWKGPLDMLIDVGTGDN' A
#
# COMPACT_ATOMS: atom_id res chain seq x y z
N MET A 1 -6.36 5.76 3.92
CA MET A 1 -6.69 5.16 2.60
C MET A 1 -5.92 5.79 1.44
N GLY A 2 -5.98 7.11 1.20
CA GLY A 2 -5.29 7.73 0.05
C GLY A 2 -3.78 7.48 -0.01
N GLY A 3 -3.09 7.53 1.14
CA GLY A 3 -1.67 7.21 1.24
C GLY A 3 -1.32 5.80 0.75
N HIS A 4 -2.17 4.80 1.05
CA HIS A 4 -2.00 3.44 0.53
C HIS A 4 -2.05 3.41 -1.01
N GLY A 5 -3.04 4.09 -1.60
CA GLY A 5 -3.18 4.20 -3.05
C GLY A 5 -1.97 4.87 -3.71
N ALA A 6 -1.44 5.94 -3.11
CA ALA A 6 -0.25 6.62 -3.61
C ALA A 6 0.97 5.68 -3.65
N LEU A 7 1.22 4.96 -2.57
CA LEU A 7 2.35 4.01 -2.46
C LEU A 7 2.22 2.86 -3.47
N THR A 8 1.03 2.25 -3.59
CA THR A 8 0.80 1.16 -4.54
C THR A 8 0.93 1.62 -5.99
N LEU A 9 0.45 2.81 -6.34
CA LEU A 9 0.59 3.37 -7.68
C LEU A 9 2.05 3.66 -8.03
N PHE A 10 2.84 4.21 -7.11
CA PHE A 10 4.27 4.41 -7.32
C PHE A 10 4.98 3.08 -7.60
N LEU A 11 4.75 2.08 -6.76
CA LEU A 11 5.41 0.77 -6.85
C LEU A 11 4.97 -0.05 -8.08
N LYS A 12 3.73 0.10 -8.56
CA LYS A 12 3.21 -0.62 -9.73
C LYS A 12 3.53 0.05 -11.06
N ASN A 13 3.95 1.31 -11.06
CA ASN A 13 4.16 2.10 -12.28
C ASN A 13 5.57 2.72 -12.30
N PRO A 14 6.64 1.91 -12.37
CA PRO A 14 8.01 2.40 -12.39
C PRO A 14 8.22 3.38 -13.57
N GLY A 15 8.81 4.54 -13.26
CA GLY A 15 9.08 5.60 -14.24
C GLY A 15 7.92 6.58 -14.50
N LYS A 16 6.70 6.29 -14.02
CA LYS A 16 5.54 7.18 -14.21
C LYS A 16 5.53 8.35 -13.22
N TYR A 17 6.06 8.15 -12.02
CA TYR A 17 6.08 9.14 -10.95
C TYR A 17 7.52 9.40 -10.53
N LYS A 18 7.87 10.67 -10.31
CA LYS A 18 9.23 11.07 -9.89
C LYS A 18 9.51 10.75 -8.42
N SER A 19 8.50 10.88 -7.57
CA SER A 19 8.56 10.63 -6.13
C SER A 19 7.15 10.35 -5.60
N VAL A 20 7.06 9.89 -4.36
CA VAL A 20 5.79 9.67 -3.66
C VAL A 20 5.88 10.10 -2.21
N SER A 21 4.80 10.64 -1.65
CA SER A 21 4.68 10.83 -0.20
C SER A 21 3.31 10.42 0.32
N ALA A 22 3.24 10.14 1.62
CA ALA A 22 1.99 9.81 2.29
C ALA A 22 2.02 10.21 3.78
N PHE A 23 0.88 10.70 4.28
CA PHE A 23 0.64 10.89 5.71
C PHE A 23 -0.20 9.71 6.24
N ALA A 24 0.26 9.09 7.32
CA ALA A 24 -0.37 7.95 7.99
C ALA A 24 -0.97 6.91 7.00
N PRO A 25 -0.17 6.36 6.07
CA PRO A 25 -0.68 5.42 5.08
C PRO A 25 -1.10 4.11 5.75
N ILE A 26 -2.15 3.49 5.21
CA ILE A 26 -2.40 2.07 5.47
C ILE A 26 -1.35 1.27 4.68
N ALA A 27 -0.20 1.01 5.28
CA ALA A 27 0.95 0.43 4.59
C ALA A 27 0.75 -1.06 4.22
N ASN A 28 0.10 -1.82 5.12
CA ASN A 28 -0.13 -3.27 4.98
C ASN A 28 -1.63 -3.63 5.16
N PRO A 29 -2.50 -3.25 4.21
CA PRO A 29 -3.94 -3.52 4.30
C PRO A 29 -4.28 -5.01 4.41
N SER A 30 -3.48 -5.91 3.85
CA SER A 30 -3.73 -7.36 3.95
C SER A 30 -3.69 -7.85 5.39
N ASN A 31 -2.98 -7.13 6.27
CA ASN A 31 -2.82 -7.47 7.67
C ASN A 31 -3.45 -6.49 8.67
N CYS A 32 -4.42 -5.66 8.26
CA CYS A 32 -5.20 -4.84 9.19
C CYS A 32 -6.71 -5.04 8.99
N ASP A 33 -7.50 -4.76 10.01
CA ASP A 33 -8.95 -5.05 9.99
C ASP A 33 -9.68 -4.28 8.87
N TRP A 34 -9.31 -3.01 8.69
CA TRP A 34 -9.89 -2.19 7.63
C TRP A 34 -9.59 -2.78 6.24
N GLY A 35 -8.35 -3.15 5.98
CA GLY A 35 -7.92 -3.68 4.69
C GLY A 35 -8.45 -5.09 4.42
N LYS A 36 -8.47 -5.98 5.44
CA LYS A 36 -9.11 -7.30 5.36
C LYS A 36 -10.58 -7.17 4.98
N LYS A 37 -11.34 -6.30 5.66
CA LYS A 37 -12.75 -6.07 5.33
C LYS A 37 -12.93 -5.55 3.90
N ALA A 38 -12.13 -4.56 3.48
CA ALA A 38 -12.22 -3.99 2.14
C ALA A 38 -11.84 -4.99 1.05
N PHE A 39 -10.72 -5.69 1.21
CA PHE A 39 -10.23 -6.66 0.23
C PHE A 39 -11.12 -7.90 0.14
N SER A 40 -11.66 -8.40 1.25
CA SER A 40 -12.70 -9.45 1.21
C SER A 40 -13.92 -8.99 0.40
N GLY A 41 -14.35 -7.74 0.56
CA GLY A 41 -15.48 -7.18 -0.18
C GLY A 41 -15.23 -7.00 -1.68
N TYR A 42 -14.02 -6.63 -2.09
CA TYR A 42 -13.69 -6.38 -3.50
C TYR A 42 -13.17 -7.61 -4.25
N PHE A 43 -12.37 -8.44 -3.59
CA PHE A 43 -11.66 -9.55 -4.20
C PHE A 43 -12.14 -10.92 -3.74
N GLY A 44 -12.90 -11.01 -2.64
CA GLY A 44 -13.28 -12.28 -2.02
C GLY A 44 -12.28 -12.75 -0.96
N GLU A 45 -12.77 -13.51 0.03
CA GLU A 45 -11.97 -14.07 1.12
C GLU A 45 -11.08 -15.24 0.70
N ASP A 46 -11.49 -15.94 -0.35
CA ASP A 46 -10.79 -17.05 -0.97
C ASP A 46 -9.58 -16.60 -1.82
N GLN A 47 -9.52 -15.32 -2.17
CA GLN A 47 -8.50 -14.75 -3.07
C GLN A 47 -7.46 -13.91 -2.33
N LYS A 48 -7.05 -14.32 -1.12
CA LYS A 48 -6.04 -13.61 -0.32
C LYS A 48 -4.72 -13.41 -1.06
N GLU A 49 -4.34 -14.32 -1.94
CA GLU A 49 -3.12 -14.18 -2.73
C GLU A 49 -3.16 -12.94 -3.64
N LYS A 50 -4.34 -12.57 -4.16
CA LYS A 50 -4.51 -11.36 -4.98
C LYS A 50 -4.35 -10.07 -4.20
N TRP A 51 -4.54 -10.11 -2.88
CA TRP A 51 -4.42 -8.92 -2.04
C TRP A 51 -3.00 -8.36 -2.06
N ALA A 52 -2.00 -9.24 -2.19
CA ALA A 52 -0.59 -8.85 -2.30
C ALA A 52 -0.28 -7.95 -3.51
N GLU A 53 -1.08 -8.02 -4.58
CA GLU A 53 -0.93 -7.14 -5.76
C GLU A 53 -1.45 -5.71 -5.52
N HIS A 54 -2.15 -5.52 -4.39
CA HIS A 54 -2.74 -4.27 -3.95
C HIS A 54 -2.25 -3.87 -2.56
N ASP A 55 -1.16 -4.46 -2.07
CA ASP A 55 -0.60 -4.18 -0.75
C ASP A 55 0.77 -3.51 -0.90
N ALA A 56 0.95 -2.31 -0.32
CA ALA A 56 2.21 -1.59 -0.48
C ALA A 56 3.39 -2.31 0.19
N THR A 57 3.17 -2.97 1.33
CA THR A 57 4.17 -3.79 2.02
C THR A 57 4.54 -5.04 1.23
N GLU A 58 3.62 -5.65 0.49
CA GLU A 58 3.96 -6.80 -0.37
C GLU A 58 4.62 -6.37 -1.68
N LEU A 59 4.19 -5.26 -2.27
CA LEU A 59 4.76 -4.73 -3.51
C LEU A 59 6.21 -4.27 -3.32
N ILE A 60 6.52 -3.59 -2.21
CA ILE A 60 7.87 -3.07 -1.97
C ILE A 60 8.92 -4.18 -1.84
N LYS A 61 8.55 -5.38 -1.36
CA LYS A 61 9.45 -6.55 -1.31
C LYS A 61 10.00 -6.95 -2.69
N LYS A 62 9.27 -6.63 -3.76
CA LYS A 62 9.63 -6.95 -5.15
C LYS A 62 10.26 -5.75 -5.89
N TRP A 63 10.32 -4.58 -5.25
CA TRP A 63 10.81 -3.35 -5.86
C TRP A 63 12.34 -3.39 -6.06
N LYS A 64 12.80 -2.85 -7.19
CA LYS A 64 14.24 -2.80 -7.55
C LYS A 64 14.73 -1.40 -7.94
N GLY A 65 13.87 -0.39 -7.88
CA GLY A 65 14.19 0.97 -8.29
C GLY A 65 14.63 1.86 -7.12
N PRO A 66 14.95 3.14 -7.41
CA PRO A 66 15.09 4.16 -6.37
C PRO A 66 13.82 4.27 -5.52
N LEU A 67 13.98 4.62 -4.25
CA LEU A 67 12.90 4.71 -3.27
C LEU A 67 12.77 6.16 -2.79
N ASP A 68 12.42 7.04 -3.72
CA ASP A 68 12.12 8.46 -3.45
C ASP A 68 10.74 8.61 -2.80
N MET A 69 10.65 8.11 -1.57
CA MET A 69 9.43 7.94 -0.78
C MET A 69 9.56 8.62 0.58
N LEU A 70 8.60 9.49 0.90
CA LEU A 70 8.50 10.13 2.22
C LEU A 70 7.20 9.71 2.93
N ILE A 71 7.31 9.26 4.17
CA ILE A 71 6.15 8.89 5.00
C ILE A 71 6.25 9.64 6.32
N ASP A 72 5.18 10.37 6.65
CA ASP A 72 5.01 11.02 7.95
C ASP A 72 3.86 10.37 8.72
N VAL A 73 4.07 10.11 10.01
CA VAL A 73 3.06 9.52 10.90
C VAL A 73 3.07 10.26 12.24
N GLY A 74 1.88 10.61 12.73
CA GLY A 74 1.72 11.19 14.05
C GLY A 74 1.82 10.10 15.12
N THR A 75 2.58 10.33 16.19
CA THR A 75 2.68 9.39 17.32
C THR A 75 1.43 9.38 18.22
N GLY A 76 0.49 10.31 17.99
CA GLY A 76 -0.82 10.36 18.65
C GLY A 76 -1.98 9.97 17.73
N ASP A 77 -1.70 9.29 16.62
CA ASP A 77 -2.71 8.69 15.75
C ASP A 77 -3.26 7.40 16.41
N ASN A 78 -4.58 7.21 16.35
CA ASN A 78 -5.31 6.17 17.12
C ASN A 78 -5.45 4.84 16.37
#